data_AF-A0A858B4A0-F1
#
_entry.id   AF-A0A858B4A0-F1
#
_cell.length_a   1.000
_cell.length_b   1.000
_cell.length_c   1.000
_cell.angle_alpha   90.00
_cell.angle_beta   90.00
_cell.angle_gamma   90.00
#
_symmetry.space_group_name_H-M   'P 1'
#
loop_
_entity.id
_entity.type
_entity.pdbx_description
1 polymer ?
#
loop_
_entity_poly.entity_id
_entity_poly.type
_entity_poly.pdbx_seq_one_letter_code
_entity_poly.pdbx_strand_id
1 'polypeptide(L)'
;MRTLPDGSLTVAALHPERSWTREQHLAADIVDSVYAAATALCGGKASEAPRVPRPRDVAAAGAAAERAASVRARIENTEWVEVTDG
;
A
#
# COMPACT_ATOMS: atom_id res chain seq x y z
N MET A 1 -24.14 -10.80 12.11
CA MET A 1 -23.18 -9.83 12.70
C MET A 1 -23.29 -8.54 11.88
N ARG A 2 -23.62 -7.40 12.47
CA ARG A 2 -23.81 -6.13 11.74
C ARG A 2 -22.51 -5.34 11.90
N THR A 3 -21.64 -5.36 10.88
CA THR A 3 -20.39 -4.59 10.89
C THR A 3 -20.66 -3.17 10.43
N LEU A 4 -19.85 -2.22 10.92
CA LEU A 4 -19.88 -0.85 10.41
C LEU A 4 -19.40 -0.81 8.95
N PRO A 5 -19.97 0.09 8.13
CA PRO A 5 -19.59 0.21 6.73
C PRO A 5 -18.18 0.77 6.59
N ASP A 6 -17.53 0.42 5.48
CA ASP A 6 -16.27 1.01 5.07
C ASP A 6 -16.42 2.53 4.88
N GLY A 7 -15.36 3.26 5.19
CA GLY A 7 -15.36 4.73 5.18
C GLY A 7 -16.08 5.40 6.35
N SER A 8 -16.70 4.64 7.27
CA SER A 8 -17.16 5.23 8.54
C SER A 8 -15.97 5.65 9.41
N LEU A 9 -16.12 6.74 10.18
CA LEU A 9 -15.04 7.27 11.01
C LEU A 9 -14.48 6.25 11.99
N THR A 10 -15.35 5.45 12.62
CA THR A 10 -14.93 4.39 13.55
C THR A 10 -14.15 3.29 12.85
N VAL A 11 -14.57 2.86 11.65
CA VAL A 11 -13.83 1.87 10.86
C VAL A 11 -12.50 2.45 10.40
N ALA A 12 -12.46 3.67 9.89
CA ALA A 12 -11.23 4.32 9.45
C ALA A 12 -10.19 4.46 10.58
N ALA A 13 -10.65 4.71 11.82
CA ALA A 13 -9.76 4.82 12.98
C ALA A 13 -9.15 3.48 13.41
N LEU A 14 -9.92 2.38 13.32
CA LEU A 14 -9.48 1.06 13.77
C LEU A 14 -8.85 0.21 12.65
N HIS A 15 -9.27 0.47 11.42
CA HIS A 15 -8.96 -0.26 10.20
C HIS A 15 -8.68 0.76 9.07
N PRO A 16 -7.51 1.43 9.09
CA PRO A 16 -7.15 2.43 8.08
C PRO A 16 -7.25 1.90 6.64
N GLU A 17 -7.05 0.61 6.43
CA GLU A 17 -7.19 -0.08 5.15
C GLU A 17 -8.62 -0.10 4.61
N ARG A 18 -9.63 0.13 5.47
CA ARG A 18 -11.07 0.19 5.17
C ARG A 18 -11.63 1.62 5.29
N SER A 19 -10.75 2.62 5.28
CA SER A 19 -11.12 4.03 5.44
C SER A 19 -11.84 4.65 4.25
N TRP A 20 -11.96 3.94 3.13
CA TRP A 20 -12.66 4.43 1.95
C TRP A 20 -14.06 3.83 1.77
N THR A 21 -14.98 4.66 1.30
CA THR A 21 -16.29 4.18 0.82
C THR A 21 -16.16 3.54 -0.56
N ARG A 22 -17.20 2.83 -1.00
CA ARG A 22 -17.26 2.25 -2.34
C ARG A 22 -17.17 3.33 -3.43
N GLU A 23 -17.79 4.48 -3.23
CA GLU A 23 -17.79 5.60 -4.17
C GLU A 23 -16.38 6.16 -4.35
N GLN A 24 -15.59 6.22 -3.27
CA GLN A 24 -14.20 6.67 -3.33
C GLN A 24 -13.32 5.70 -4.13
N HIS A 25 -13.54 4.38 -3.96
CA HIS A 25 -12.88 3.37 -4.79
C HIS A 25 -13.24 3.55 -6.28
N LEU A 26 -14.53 3.71 -6.60
CA LEU A 26 -14.98 3.89 -7.98
C LEU A 26 -14.43 5.18 -8.61
N ALA A 27 -14.41 6.28 -7.87
CA ALA A 27 -13.83 7.53 -8.34
C ALA A 27 -12.34 7.39 -8.66
N ALA A 28 -11.59 6.68 -7.80
CA ALA A 28 -10.18 6.41 -8.05
C ALA A 28 -9.96 5.48 -9.25
N ASP A 29 -10.82 4.47 -9.46
CA ASP A 29 -10.76 3.58 -10.62
C ASP A 29 -10.99 4.34 -11.94
N ILE A 30 -11.91 5.32 -11.94
CA ILE A 30 -12.13 6.22 -13.08
C ILE A 30 -10.88 7.05 -13.37
N VAL A 31 -10.31 7.69 -12.35
CA VAL A 31 -9.08 8.50 -12.50
C VAL A 31 -7.93 7.66 -13.03
N ASP A 32 -7.71 6.46 -12.48
CA ASP A 32 -6.67 5.54 -12.92
C ASP A 32 -6.88 5.10 -14.38
N SER A 33 -8.13 4.87 -14.79
CA SER A 33 -8.47 4.49 -16.17
C SER A 33 -8.18 5.63 -17.15
N VAL A 34 -8.47 6.88 -16.77
CA VAL A 34 -8.17 8.06 -17.57
C VAL A 34 -6.66 8.22 -17.75
N TYR A 35 -5.88 8.08 -16.68
CA TYR A 35 -4.42 8.15 -16.77
C TYR A 35 -3.84 6.99 -17.59
N ALA A 36 -4.34 5.77 -17.42
CA ALA A 36 -3.94 4.62 -18.22
C ALA A 36 -4.17 4.86 -19.72
N ALA A 37 -5.33 5.38 -20.09
CA ALA A 37 -5.65 5.73 -21.46
C ALA A 37 -4.75 6.85 -22.00
N ALA A 38 -4.56 7.93 -21.24
CA ALA A 38 -3.69 9.05 -21.64
C ALA A 38 -2.23 8.60 -21.83
N THR A 39 -1.68 7.80 -20.91
CA THR A 39 -0.32 7.25 -21.02
C THR A 39 -0.18 6.38 -22.27
N ALA A 40 -1.17 5.53 -22.56
CA ALA A 40 -1.16 4.70 -23.77
C ALA A 40 -1.21 5.54 -25.07
N LEU A 41 -2.02 6.60 -25.10
CA LEU A 41 -2.10 7.52 -26.24
C LEU A 41 -0.78 8.29 -26.48
N CYS A 42 -0.01 8.54 -25.42
CA CYS A 42 1.32 9.14 -25.52
C CYS A 42 2.44 8.12 -25.83
N GLY A 43 2.12 6.85 -26.13
CA GLY A 43 3.09 5.81 -26.47
C GLY A 43 3.73 5.10 -25.28
N GLY A 44 3.28 5.35 -24.06
CA GLY A 44 3.69 4.62 -22.86
C GLY A 44 2.87 3.34 -22.64
N LYS A 45 3.26 2.54 -21.64
CA LYS A 45 2.45 1.38 -21.22
C LYS A 45 1.40 1.82 -20.19
N ALA A 46 0.16 1.37 -20.34
CA ALA A 46 -0.90 1.64 -19.37
C ALA A 46 -0.54 1.22 -17.93
N SER A 47 0.29 0.18 -17.76
CA SER A 47 0.79 -0.28 -16.45
C SER A 47 1.71 0.71 -15.74
N GLU A 48 2.32 1.64 -16.48
CA GLU A 48 3.23 2.68 -15.98
C GLU A 48 2.48 3.97 -15.64
N ALA A 49 1.19 4.04 -15.93
CA ALA A 49 0.38 5.22 -15.63
C ALA A 49 0.30 5.47 -14.12
N PRO A 50 0.25 6.75 -13.70
CA PRO A 50 -0.01 7.11 -12.31
C PRO A 50 -1.30 6.46 -11.80
N ARG A 51 -1.27 5.97 -10.56
CA ARG A 51 -2.43 5.39 -9.89
C ARG A 51 -2.63 6.03 -8.52
N VAL A 52 -3.88 6.24 -8.14
CA VAL A 52 -4.22 6.76 -6.81
C VAL A 52 -3.88 5.71 -5.75
N PRO A 53 -3.04 5.98 -4.74
CA PRO A 53 -2.77 5.00 -3.68
C PRO A 53 -4.07 4.62 -2.95
N ARG A 54 -4.41 3.33 -2.89
CA ARG A 54 -5.57 2.88 -2.12
C ARG A 54 -5.20 2.73 -0.64
N PRO A 55 -6.15 2.88 0.31
CA PRO A 55 -5.84 2.77 1.74
C PRO A 55 -5.17 1.45 2.13
N ARG A 56 -5.59 0.34 1.53
CA ARG A 56 -4.95 -0.97 1.71
C ARG A 56 -3.49 -1.00 1.28
N ASP A 57 -3.13 -0.28 0.22
CA ASP A 57 -1.78 -0.27 -0.33
C ASP A 57 -0.87 0.56 0.60
N VAL A 58 -1.40 1.68 1.11
CA VAL A 58 -0.73 2.52 2.11
C VAL A 58 -0.50 1.75 3.41
N ALA A 59 -1.53 1.05 3.91
CA ALA A 59 -1.41 0.22 5.11
C ALA A 59 -0.39 -0.91 4.94
N ALA A 60 -0.40 -1.60 3.80
CA ALA A 60 0.57 -2.64 3.48
C ALA A 60 2.00 -2.10 3.39
N ALA A 61 2.19 -0.91 2.81
CA ALA A 61 3.49 -0.24 2.75
C ALA A 61 4.00 0.14 4.15
N GLY A 62 3.13 0.65 5.03
CA GLY A 62 3.46 0.91 6.43
C GLY A 62 3.92 -0.35 7.17
N ALA A 63 3.16 -1.44 7.08
CA ALA A 63 3.52 -2.72 7.69
C ALA A 63 4.82 -3.33 7.10
N ALA A 64 5.11 -3.09 5.82
CA ALA A 64 6.38 -3.48 5.22
C ALA A 64 7.56 -2.65 5.78
N ALA A 65 7.37 -1.34 5.94
CA ALA A 65 8.37 -0.45 6.51
C ALA A 65 8.70 -0.79 7.96
N GLU A 66 7.70 -1.10 8.79
CA GLU A 66 7.91 -1.53 10.19
C GLU A 66 8.69 -2.84 10.27
N ARG A 67 8.34 -3.83 9.44
CA ARG A 67 9.07 -5.10 9.37
C ARG A 67 10.53 -4.89 8.95
N ALA A 68 10.77 -4.05 7.93
CA ALA A 68 12.12 -3.71 7.51
C ALA A 68 12.91 -3.02 8.62
N ALA A 69 12.31 -2.09 9.35
CA ALA A 69 12.93 -1.42 10.49
C ALA A 69 13.27 -2.43 11.62
N SER A 70 12.37 -3.36 11.91
CA SER A 70 12.61 -4.43 12.89
C SER A 70 13.76 -5.35 12.50
N VAL A 71 13.80 -5.80 11.24
CA VAL A 71 14.90 -6.62 10.71
C VAL A 71 16.23 -5.87 10.78
N ARG A 72 16.23 -4.58 10.39
CA ARG A 72 17.42 -3.73 10.46
C ARG A 72 17.94 -3.62 11.89
N ALA A 73 17.05 -3.32 12.84
CA ALA A 73 17.41 -3.23 14.26
C ALA A 73 17.97 -4.56 14.79
N ARG A 74 17.41 -5.70 14.35
CA ARG A 74 17.94 -7.02 14.71
C ARG A 74 19.35 -7.23 14.16
N ILE A 75 19.59 -6.92 12.89
CA ILE A 75 20.91 -7.08 12.27
C ILE A 75 21.97 -6.22 12.98
N GLU A 76 21.63 -4.96 13.26
CA GLU A 76 22.55 -4.00 13.91
C GLU A 76 22.91 -4.40 15.34
N ASN A 77 21.99 -5.06 16.07
CA ASN A 77 22.21 -5.46 17.46
C ASN A 77 22.60 -6.95 17.64
N THR A 78 22.84 -7.67 16.55
CA THR A 78 23.30 -9.07 16.62
C THR A 78 24.83 -9.11 16.50
N GLU A 79 25.50 -9.83 17.39
CA GLU A 79 26.92 -10.16 17.22
C GLU A 79 27.04 -11.28 16.18
N TRP A 80 27.76 -11.01 15.09
CA TRP A 80 27.98 -11.94 14.00
C TRP A 80 29.35 -12.59 14.14
N VAL A 81 29.42 -13.91 14.00
CA VAL A 81 30.68 -14.66 13.99
C VAL A 81 31.00 -15.04 12.54
N GLU A 82 32.21 -14.73 12.08
CA GLU A 82 32.68 -15.17 10.77
C GLU A 82 32.83 -16.70 10.76
N VAL A 83 32.25 -17.33 9.74
CA VAL A 83 32.48 -18.75 9.46
C VAL A 83 33.70 -18.84 8.55
N THR A 84 34.81 -19.36 9.07
CA THR A 84 35.95 -19.74 8.24
C THR A 84 35.72 -21.16 7.73
N ASP A 85 35.58 -21.30 6.41
CA ASP A 85 35.64 -22.61 5.75
C ASP A 85 37.05 -23.19 5.97
N GLY A 86 37.09 -24.37 6.60
CA GLY A 86 38.31 -25.11 6.92
C GLY A 86 38.90 -25.87 5.74
#